data_AF-A0A950E3F9-F1
#
_entry.id   AF-A0A950E3F9-F1
#
_cell.length_a   1.000
_cell.length_b   1.000
_cell.length_c   1.000
_cell.angle_alpha   90.00
_cell.angle_beta   90.00
_cell.angle_gamma   90.00
#
_symmetry.space_group_name_H-M   'P 1'
#
loop_
_entity.id
_entity.type
_entity.pdbx_description
1 polymer ?
#
loop_
_entity_poly.entity_id
_entity_poly.type
_entity_poly.pdbx_seq_one_letter_code
_entity_poly.pdbx_strand_id
1 'polypeptide(L)'
;MAAANRAGFAIRVAVISSNYDLGSVTELWGQPRTYARFLGVELSLAYMRQRLLVVMPNGFGFNWPGHATARTYGLLATVPLGSGAGAGLAAAAEVAVRRLARASGVALPPRMPAAGGGSGRPGSAGTLTIIGVVAGGIAALLAFAVVVTRTRRRLAPRAGRGPALRGSPLPRVLRWAIPGLAVLCGVAVAVPVLAVGRSVRSSRPTAYSAVSLVSPPASTWGAGDLRAPDFSLRDQDGRPVSVAANRGRPVIVTFIDPLCRNFCPLEAQVINQMERQIPATRRPVILAVSVDVYANARRYLLQDDREWRLVPEWRWAVGGPADLSRVWKNYRIAVKVTTWRINDTVTYRINHTEAAYVLDATGHERAMFDWPFNPQDVERVLRQLA
;
A
#
# COMPACT_ATOMS: atom_id res chain seq x y z
N MET A 1 -2.36 18.03 -13.37
CA MET A 1 -1.86 17.61 -12.03
C MET A 1 -0.92 18.62 -11.39
N ALA A 2 0.26 18.91 -11.98
CA ALA A 2 1.25 19.78 -11.34
C ALA A 2 0.74 21.17 -10.94
N ALA A 3 -0.06 21.82 -11.81
CA ALA A 3 -0.70 23.09 -11.49
C ALA A 3 -1.68 23.00 -10.31
N ALA A 4 -2.44 21.90 -10.19
CA ALA A 4 -3.37 21.68 -9.10
C ALA A 4 -2.65 21.46 -7.76
N ASN A 5 -1.59 20.66 -7.78
CA ASN A 5 -0.77 20.42 -6.59
C ASN A 5 -0.07 21.69 -6.10
N ARG A 6 0.42 22.55 -7.02
CA ARG A 6 0.97 23.87 -6.67
C ARG A 6 -0.07 24.83 -6.10
N ALA A 7 -1.32 24.73 -6.57
CA ALA A 7 -2.43 25.55 -6.10
C ALA A 7 -3.11 25.02 -4.82
N GLY A 8 -2.48 24.08 -4.09
CA GLY A 8 -3.02 23.51 -2.86
C GLY A 8 -4.08 22.41 -3.05
N PHE A 9 -4.42 22.06 -4.29
CA PHE A 9 -5.31 20.94 -4.61
C PHE A 9 -4.51 19.66 -4.85
N ALA A 10 -3.99 19.08 -3.77
CA ALA A 10 -3.20 17.85 -3.82
C ALA A 10 -4.04 16.68 -4.37
N ILE A 11 -3.68 16.21 -5.57
CA ILE A 11 -4.34 15.12 -6.30
C ILE A 11 -3.36 14.30 -7.13
N ARG A 12 -3.60 12.98 -7.13
CA ARG A 12 -2.99 11.99 -8.02
C ARG A 12 -4.03 11.49 -9.01
N VAL A 13 -3.59 11.20 -10.23
CA VAL A 13 -4.46 10.70 -11.30
C VAL A 13 -3.87 9.41 -11.85
N ALA A 14 -4.69 8.37 -11.94
CA ALA A 14 -4.40 7.13 -12.64
C ALA A 14 -5.31 7.04 -13.87
N VAL A 15 -4.71 7.00 -15.06
CA VAL A 15 -5.43 6.75 -16.32
C VAL A 15 -5.22 5.29 -16.67
N ILE A 16 -6.30 4.52 -16.66
CA ILE A 16 -6.31 3.08 -16.90
C ILE A 16 -7.01 2.87 -18.24
N SER A 17 -6.22 2.74 -19.30
CA SER A 17 -6.69 2.67 -20.68
C SER A 17 -6.99 1.24 -21.15
N SER A 18 -6.40 0.25 -20.48
CA SER A 18 -6.62 -1.17 -20.73
C SER A 18 -6.53 -1.97 -19.43
N ASN A 19 -6.97 -3.23 -19.46
CA ASN A 19 -6.78 -4.16 -18.34
C ASN A 19 -5.29 -4.37 -18.00
N TYR A 20 -4.37 -4.22 -18.97
CA TYR A 20 -2.93 -4.32 -18.75
C TYR A 20 -2.40 -3.25 -17.76
N ASP A 21 -3.01 -2.06 -17.75
CA ASP A 21 -2.61 -0.96 -16.86
C ASP A 21 -2.92 -1.24 -15.37
N LEU A 22 -3.69 -2.29 -15.09
CA LEU A 22 -4.01 -2.75 -13.74
C LEU A 22 -3.00 -3.76 -13.19
N GLY A 23 -2.02 -4.21 -13.97
CA GLY A 23 -1.02 -5.17 -13.52
C GLY A 23 -1.66 -6.48 -13.04
N SER A 24 -1.51 -6.81 -11.76
CA SER A 24 -2.00 -8.06 -11.15
C SER A 24 -3.43 -8.01 -10.65
N VAL A 25 -4.17 -6.91 -10.87
CA VAL A 25 -5.55 -6.71 -10.39
C VAL A 25 -6.52 -6.47 -11.54
N THR A 26 -6.34 -7.24 -12.62
CA THR A 26 -7.10 -7.09 -13.88
C THR A 26 -8.60 -7.30 -13.73
N GLU A 27 -9.04 -7.97 -12.65
CA GLU A 27 -10.43 -8.21 -12.27
C GLU A 27 -11.17 -6.90 -11.97
N LEU A 28 -10.44 -5.86 -11.58
CA LEU A 28 -10.98 -4.52 -11.34
C LEU A 28 -11.11 -3.70 -12.64
N TRP A 29 -10.86 -4.32 -13.80
CA TRP A 29 -11.12 -3.72 -15.10
C TRP A 29 -12.60 -3.40 -15.25
N GLY A 30 -12.89 -2.18 -15.70
CA GLY A 30 -14.27 -1.70 -15.79
C GLY A 30 -14.89 -1.38 -14.42
N GLN A 31 -14.12 -1.37 -13.32
CA GLN A 31 -14.63 -1.07 -11.98
C GLN A 31 -13.92 0.14 -11.37
N PRO A 32 -14.03 1.35 -11.96
CA PRO A 32 -13.19 2.48 -11.58
C PRO A 32 -13.39 2.91 -10.13
N ARG A 33 -14.61 2.81 -9.59
CA ARG A 33 -14.91 3.13 -8.17
C ARG A 33 -14.23 2.16 -7.21
N THR A 34 -14.35 0.85 -7.48
CA THR A 34 -13.74 -0.21 -6.67
C THR A 34 -12.21 -0.09 -6.73
N TYR A 35 -11.66 0.12 -7.93
CA TYR A 35 -10.23 0.30 -8.11
C TYR A 35 -9.70 1.56 -7.41
N ALA A 36 -10.43 2.68 -7.43
CA ALA A 36 -10.02 3.88 -6.70
C ALA A 36 -10.00 3.68 -5.18
N ARG A 37 -10.89 2.85 -4.63
CA ARG A 37 -10.86 2.48 -3.21
C ARG A 37 -9.63 1.62 -2.91
N PHE A 38 -9.42 0.56 -3.71
CA PHE A 38 -8.26 -0.34 -3.62
C PHE A 38 -6.93 0.43 -3.67
N LEU A 39 -6.67 1.11 -4.79
CA LEU A 39 -5.44 1.87 -5.00
C LEU A 39 -5.31 3.03 -3.99
N GLY A 40 -6.44 3.55 -3.53
CA GLY A 40 -6.52 4.55 -2.49
C GLY A 40 -5.97 4.07 -1.14
N VAL A 41 -6.21 2.82 -0.77
CA VAL A 41 -5.67 2.19 0.45
C VAL A 41 -4.17 1.93 0.29
N GLU A 42 -3.74 1.33 -0.83
CA GLU A 42 -2.31 1.07 -1.09
C GLU A 42 -1.47 2.35 -1.04
N LEU A 43 -1.94 3.41 -1.71
CA LEU A 43 -1.23 4.68 -1.75
C LEU A 43 -1.31 5.47 -0.44
N SER A 44 -2.26 5.16 0.46
CA SER A 44 -2.45 5.92 1.70
C SER A 44 -1.26 5.82 2.67
N LEU A 45 -0.52 4.71 2.62
CA LEU A 45 0.66 4.46 3.46
C LEU A 45 1.88 5.27 3.02
N ALA A 46 2.03 5.52 1.71
CA ALA A 46 3.16 6.27 1.14
C ALA A 46 2.85 7.76 0.88
N TYR A 47 1.58 8.10 0.62
CA TYR A 47 1.16 9.42 0.16
C TYR A 47 0.00 9.97 0.98
N MET A 48 0.16 9.87 2.31
CA MET A 48 -0.80 10.26 3.35
C MET A 48 -1.85 11.28 2.88
N ARG A 49 -3.09 10.80 2.73
CA ARG A 49 -4.32 11.62 2.61
C ARG A 49 -4.47 12.46 1.34
N GLN A 50 -3.72 12.19 0.27
CA GLN A 50 -3.94 12.83 -1.03
C GLN A 50 -5.22 12.34 -1.73
N ARG A 51 -5.82 13.18 -2.57
CA ARG A 51 -6.95 12.78 -3.44
C ARG A 51 -6.42 11.87 -4.54
N LEU A 52 -7.16 10.82 -4.86
CA LEU A 52 -6.91 9.92 -5.97
C LEU A 52 -8.09 9.97 -6.93
N LEU A 53 -7.81 10.27 -8.19
CA LEU A 53 -8.75 10.13 -9.31
C LEU A 53 -8.29 8.98 -10.20
N VAL A 54 -9.17 8.03 -10.45
CA VAL A 54 -9.01 6.94 -11.43
C VAL A 54 -9.91 7.23 -12.63
N VAL A 55 -9.39 7.02 -13.84
CA VAL A 55 -10.14 7.18 -15.08
C VAL A 55 -10.03 5.90 -15.90
N MET A 56 -11.17 5.29 -16.23
CA MET A 56 -11.31 4.10 -17.09
C MET A 56 -12.23 4.42 -18.28
N PRO A 57 -12.26 3.59 -19.35
CA PRO A 57 -13.14 3.79 -20.50
C PRO A 57 -14.63 3.87 -20.14
N ASN A 58 -15.04 3.28 -19.03
CA ASN A 58 -16.43 3.22 -18.60
C ASN A 58 -16.76 4.15 -17.42
N GLY A 59 -15.81 4.97 -16.94
CA GLY A 59 -16.11 5.94 -15.89
C GLY A 59 -14.95 6.39 -15.01
N PHE A 60 -15.34 7.07 -13.93
CA PHE A 60 -14.43 7.65 -12.94
C PHE A 60 -14.52 6.94 -11.59
N GLY A 61 -13.37 6.83 -10.95
CA GLY A 61 -13.21 6.43 -9.56
C GLY A 61 -12.57 7.55 -8.77
N PHE A 62 -13.00 7.74 -7.53
CA PHE A 62 -12.42 8.75 -6.65
C PHE A 62 -12.27 8.22 -5.24
N ASN A 63 -11.11 8.48 -4.65
CA ASN A 63 -10.84 8.21 -3.25
C ASN A 63 -10.13 9.41 -2.60
N TRP A 64 -10.61 9.81 -1.42
CA TRP A 64 -9.92 10.77 -0.58
C TRP A 64 -10.05 10.30 0.87
N PRO A 65 -8.98 9.75 1.47
CA PRO A 65 -9.05 9.14 2.79
C PRO A 65 -9.68 10.09 3.82
N GLY A 66 -10.71 9.62 4.53
CA GLY A 66 -11.44 10.38 5.55
C GLY A 66 -12.45 11.42 5.03
N HIS A 67 -12.77 11.42 3.73
CA HIS A 67 -13.68 12.39 3.12
C HIS A 67 -14.81 11.71 2.33
N ALA A 68 -16.02 12.23 2.46
CA ALA A 68 -17.18 11.75 1.70
C ALA A 68 -17.01 12.00 0.19
N THR A 69 -17.42 11.03 -0.62
CA THR A 69 -17.21 11.06 -2.09
C THR A 69 -18.50 11.25 -2.89
N ALA A 70 -19.68 11.28 -2.24
CA ALA A 70 -20.98 11.36 -2.92
C ALA A 70 -21.11 12.60 -3.83
N ARG A 71 -20.83 13.79 -3.30
CA ARG A 71 -20.84 15.05 -4.08
C ARG A 71 -19.80 15.04 -5.20
N THR A 72 -18.64 14.44 -4.94
CA THR A 72 -17.58 14.27 -5.94
C THR A 72 -18.05 13.39 -7.10
N TYR A 73 -18.72 12.27 -6.82
CA TYR A 73 -19.27 11.42 -7.86
C TYR A 73 -20.40 12.09 -8.66
N GLY A 74 -21.22 12.92 -8.01
CA GLY A 74 -22.21 13.76 -8.72
C GLY A 74 -21.55 14.71 -9.72
N LEU A 75 -20.43 15.34 -9.35
CA LEU A 75 -19.66 16.20 -10.26
C LEU A 75 -19.00 15.39 -11.39
N LEU A 76 -18.40 14.24 -11.07
CA LEU A 76 -17.70 13.40 -12.04
C LEU A 76 -18.65 12.79 -13.08
N ALA A 77 -19.91 12.51 -12.72
CA ALA A 77 -20.93 12.02 -13.66
C ALA A 77 -21.23 13.01 -14.81
N THR A 78 -20.93 14.30 -14.62
CA THR A 78 -21.12 15.34 -15.65
C THR A 78 -19.93 15.51 -16.59
N VAL A 79 -18.84 14.78 -16.36
CA VAL A 79 -17.61 14.87 -17.17
C VAL A 79 -17.70 13.86 -18.31
N PRO A 80 -17.64 14.29 -19.58
CA PRO A 80 -17.67 13.37 -20.71
C PRO A 80 -16.37 12.54 -20.74
N LEU A 81 -16.51 11.23 -20.93
CA LEU A 81 -15.39 10.36 -21.28
C LEU A 81 -15.08 10.61 -22.75
N GLY A 82 -13.89 11.13 -23.06
CA GLY A 82 -13.50 11.40 -24.44
C GLY A 82 -13.41 10.12 -25.26
N SER A 83 -13.73 10.19 -26.56
CA SER A 83 -13.51 9.09 -27.50
C SER A 83 -12.01 8.95 -27.83
N GLY A 84 -11.54 7.71 -28.00
CA GLY A 84 -10.14 7.39 -28.28
C GLY A 84 -9.37 6.88 -27.05
N ALA A 85 -8.82 5.66 -27.16
CA ALA A 85 -8.05 5.03 -26.09
C ALA A 85 -6.88 5.91 -25.61
N GLY A 86 -6.68 6.02 -24.29
CA GLY A 86 -5.59 6.76 -23.66
C GLY A 86 -5.73 8.29 -23.73
N ALA A 87 -5.68 8.89 -24.93
CA ALA A 87 -5.72 10.34 -25.12
C ALA A 87 -7.06 10.97 -24.69
N GLY A 88 -8.18 10.32 -25.01
CA GLY A 88 -9.52 10.74 -24.58
C GLY A 88 -9.68 10.67 -23.06
N LEU A 89 -9.13 9.63 -22.43
CA LEU A 89 -9.15 9.47 -20.97
C LEU A 89 -8.28 10.49 -20.26
N ALA A 90 -7.12 10.84 -20.81
CA ALA A 90 -6.26 11.88 -20.25
C ALA A 90 -6.93 13.27 -20.32
N ALA A 91 -7.62 13.58 -21.42
CA ALA A 91 -8.41 14.81 -21.54
C ALA A 91 -9.58 14.83 -20.54
N ALA A 92 -10.31 13.72 -20.40
CA ALA A 92 -11.38 13.57 -19.43
C ALA A 92 -10.87 13.74 -17.99
N ALA A 93 -9.69 13.20 -17.68
CA ALA A 93 -9.02 13.37 -16.39
C ALA A 93 -8.67 14.83 -16.11
N GLU A 94 -8.17 15.57 -17.12
CA GLU A 94 -7.88 17.00 -16.98
C GLU A 94 -9.14 17.80 -16.62
N VAL A 95 -10.23 17.57 -17.35
CA VAL A 95 -11.53 18.23 -17.11
C VAL A 95 -12.03 17.91 -15.70
N ALA A 96 -11.99 16.64 -15.31
CA ALA A 96 -12.37 16.20 -13.97
C ALA A 96 -11.56 16.92 -12.88
N VAL A 97 -10.22 16.93 -12.96
CA VAL A 97 -9.38 17.60 -11.97
C VAL A 97 -9.70 19.10 -11.87
N ARG A 98 -9.90 19.78 -13.00
CA ARG A 98 -10.26 21.21 -13.02
C ARG A 98 -11.61 21.48 -12.36
N ARG A 99 -12.62 20.65 -12.63
CA ARG A 99 -13.93 20.77 -12.00
C ARG A 99 -13.87 20.50 -10.49
N LEU A 100 -13.13 19.47 -10.07
CA LEU A 100 -12.95 19.15 -8.66
C LEU A 100 -12.18 20.25 -7.91
N ALA A 101 -11.15 20.81 -8.53
CA ALA A 101 -10.40 21.94 -7.97
C ALA A 101 -11.32 23.16 -7.80
N ARG A 102 -12.09 23.52 -8.84
CA ARG A 102 -13.04 24.64 -8.79
C ARG A 102 -14.12 24.44 -7.73
N ALA A 103 -14.67 23.23 -7.62
CA ALA A 103 -15.64 22.87 -6.58
C ALA A 103 -15.06 22.94 -5.16
N SER A 104 -13.73 22.89 -5.04
CA SER A 104 -12.98 23.06 -3.79
C SER A 104 -12.44 24.48 -3.59
N GLY A 105 -12.89 25.45 -4.39
CA GLY A 105 -12.44 26.85 -4.31
C GLY A 105 -11.06 27.13 -4.91
N VAL A 106 -10.46 26.16 -5.62
CA VAL A 106 -9.12 26.29 -6.22
C VAL A 106 -9.24 26.60 -7.71
N ALA A 107 -8.80 27.79 -8.12
CA ALA A 107 -8.70 28.18 -9.51
C ALA A 107 -7.41 27.68 -10.14
N LEU A 108 -7.50 27.00 -11.28
CA LEU A 108 -6.34 26.51 -12.03
C LEU A 108 -6.11 27.40 -13.27
N PRO A 109 -4.85 27.66 -13.65
CA PRO A 109 -4.53 28.50 -14.81
C PRO A 109 -5.09 27.91 -16.11
N PRO A 110 -5.41 28.76 -17.11
CA PRO A 110 -5.94 28.32 -18.40
C PRO A 110 -4.98 27.36 -19.12
N ARG A 111 -5.55 26.49 -19.98
CA ARG A 111 -4.78 25.50 -20.74
C ARG A 111 -3.89 26.22 -21.75
N MET A 112 -2.58 26.15 -21.59
CA MET A 112 -1.65 26.50 -22.67
C MET A 112 -1.77 25.45 -23.78
N PRO A 113 -1.82 25.83 -25.06
CA PRO A 113 -1.78 24.88 -26.17
C PRO A 113 -0.53 24.02 -26.07
N ALA A 114 -0.67 22.71 -26.28
CA ALA A 114 0.46 21.81 -26.34
C ALA A 114 1.27 22.15 -27.61
N ALA A 115 2.51 22.61 -27.44
CA ALA A 115 3.45 22.69 -28.54
C ALA A 115 3.64 21.30 -29.17
N GLY A 116 3.63 21.24 -30.49
CA GLY A 116 3.64 20.03 -31.30
C GLY A 116 4.84 19.11 -31.06
N GLY A 117 4.71 17.89 -31.60
CA GLY A 117 5.53 16.72 -31.32
C GLY A 117 7.05 16.93 -31.38
N GLY A 118 7.71 16.42 -30.34
CA GLY A 118 9.14 16.16 -30.31
C GLY A 118 9.38 14.93 -29.44
N SER A 119 9.96 13.89 -30.03
CA SER A 119 10.48 12.69 -29.37
C SER A 119 11.61 13.06 -28.41
N GLY A 120 11.27 13.60 -27.25
CA GLY A 120 12.20 13.90 -26.16
C GLY A 120 12.12 12.82 -25.09
N ARG A 121 13.23 12.11 -24.85
CA ARG A 121 13.45 11.29 -23.64
C ARG A 121 12.98 12.05 -22.39
N PRO A 122 12.39 11.38 -21.38
CA PRO A 122 11.93 12.05 -20.17
C PRO A 122 13.15 12.50 -19.34
N GLY A 123 13.61 13.73 -19.58
CA GLY A 123 14.48 14.49 -18.70
C GLY A 123 13.62 15.53 -17.95
N SER A 124 13.50 15.48 -16.63
CA SER A 124 14.54 15.85 -15.67
C SER A 124 14.55 17.36 -15.36
N ALA A 125 13.78 17.77 -14.35
CA ALA A 125 13.94 19.10 -13.75
C ALA A 125 13.79 19.10 -12.22
N GLY A 126 12.95 18.21 -11.65
CA GLY A 126 12.85 18.02 -10.20
C GLY A 126 13.82 16.95 -9.65
N THR A 127 14.08 15.91 -10.44
CA THR A 127 15.01 14.83 -10.05
C THR A 127 16.47 15.22 -10.30
N LEU A 128 16.76 16.11 -11.25
CA LEU A 128 18.13 16.58 -11.53
C LEU A 128 18.66 17.55 -10.47
N THR A 129 17.82 18.28 -9.76
CA THR A 129 18.25 19.15 -8.66
C THR A 129 18.61 18.34 -7.42
N ILE A 130 17.83 17.31 -7.10
CA ILE A 130 18.11 16.42 -5.96
C ILE A 130 19.27 15.47 -6.29
N ILE A 131 19.30 14.86 -7.49
CA ILE A 131 20.44 14.05 -7.94
C ILE A 131 21.69 14.93 -8.13
N GLY A 132 21.56 16.17 -8.60
CA GLY A 132 22.69 17.08 -8.79
C GLY A 132 23.34 17.53 -7.47
N VAL A 133 22.54 17.79 -6.43
CA VAL A 133 23.05 18.15 -5.09
C VAL A 133 23.69 16.94 -4.39
N VAL A 134 23.07 15.75 -4.52
CA VAL A 134 23.62 14.52 -3.93
C VAL A 134 24.85 14.02 -4.69
N ALA A 135 24.82 14.02 -6.03
CA ALA A 135 25.97 13.66 -6.87
C ALA A 135 27.11 14.68 -6.76
N GLY A 136 26.81 15.98 -6.62
CA GLY A 136 27.79 17.02 -6.34
C GLY A 136 28.45 16.84 -4.96
N GLY A 137 27.67 16.50 -3.94
CA GLY A 137 28.20 16.17 -2.60
C GLY A 137 29.06 14.90 -2.59
N ILE A 138 28.64 13.85 -3.29
CA ILE A 138 29.41 12.60 -3.42
C ILE A 138 30.68 12.81 -4.25
N ALA A 139 30.63 13.57 -5.35
CA ALA A 139 31.80 13.88 -6.17
C ALA A 139 32.82 14.74 -5.40
N ALA A 140 32.35 15.70 -4.59
CA ALA A 140 33.22 16.49 -3.71
C ALA A 140 33.89 15.63 -2.63
N LEU A 141 33.15 14.70 -2.02
CA LEU A 141 33.69 13.75 -1.03
C LEU A 141 34.70 12.77 -1.66
N LEU A 142 34.45 12.29 -2.88
CA LEU A 142 35.38 11.42 -3.61
C LEU A 142 36.63 12.18 -4.07
N ALA A 143 36.49 13.41 -4.58
CA ALA A 143 37.62 14.26 -4.91
C ALA A 143 38.49 14.56 -3.66
N PHE A 144 37.84 14.82 -2.52
CA PHE A 144 38.51 15.00 -1.24
C PHE A 144 39.25 13.73 -0.78
N ALA A 145 38.61 12.56 -0.89
CA ALA A 145 39.26 11.28 -0.56
C ALA A 145 40.46 10.98 -1.49
N VAL A 146 40.37 11.32 -2.78
CA VAL A 146 41.49 11.17 -3.74
C VAL A 146 42.65 12.12 -3.42
N VAL A 147 42.38 13.36 -3.00
CA VAL A 147 43.43 14.31 -2.58
C VAL A 147 44.09 13.85 -1.29
N VAL A 148 43.32 13.37 -0.30
CA VAL A 148 43.84 12.83 0.96
C VAL A 148 44.67 11.55 0.75
N THR A 149 44.23 10.66 -0.14
CA THR A 149 44.99 9.44 -0.45
C THR A 149 46.24 9.71 -1.29
N ARG A 150 46.23 10.67 -2.23
CA ARG A 150 47.42 11.10 -2.97
C ARG A 150 48.44 11.82 -2.10
N THR A 151 48.00 12.66 -1.17
CA THR A 151 48.90 13.33 -0.20
C THR A 151 49.51 12.33 0.77
N ARG A 152 48.72 11.35 1.27
CA ARG A 152 49.25 10.23 2.08
C ARG A 152 50.21 9.33 1.32
N ARG A 153 49.98 9.06 0.02
CA ARG A 153 50.89 8.26 -0.82
C ARG A 153 52.19 9.01 -1.17
N ARG A 154 52.16 10.34 -1.31
CA ARG A 154 53.37 11.17 -1.49
C ARG A 154 54.20 11.30 -0.21
N LEU A 155 53.58 11.04 0.96
CA LEU A 155 54.23 11.04 2.27
C LEU A 155 54.57 9.63 2.80
N ALA A 156 54.31 8.58 2.02
CA ALA A 156 54.70 7.22 2.38
C ALA A 156 56.22 7.04 2.12
N PRO A 157 57.03 6.71 3.14
CA PRO A 157 58.45 6.53 2.95
C PRO A 157 58.72 5.25 2.14
N ARG A 158 59.50 5.36 1.06
CA ARG A 158 60.14 4.18 0.47
C ARG A 158 61.15 3.65 1.48
N ALA A 159 61.02 2.38 1.86
CA ALA A 159 62.02 1.70 2.67
C ALA A 159 63.36 1.67 1.91
N GLY A 160 64.38 2.33 2.46
CA GLY A 160 65.73 2.38 1.91
C GLY A 160 66.61 3.44 2.58
N ARG A 161 67.32 3.05 3.64
CA ARG A 161 68.51 3.61 4.32
C ARG A 161 68.93 5.09 4.07
N GLY A 162 68.97 5.89 5.15
CA GLY A 162 69.75 7.16 5.24
C GLY A 162 69.27 8.09 6.38
N PRO A 163 70.16 8.84 7.08
CA PRO A 163 69.88 9.37 8.42
C PRO A 163 69.08 10.68 8.46
N ALA A 164 68.61 10.97 9.67
CA ALA A 164 67.66 11.99 10.09
C ALA A 164 67.85 13.41 9.50
N LEU A 165 66.74 14.00 9.03
CA LEU A 165 66.57 15.46 8.94
C LEU A 165 65.21 15.87 9.51
N ARG A 166 65.26 16.95 10.32
CA ARG A 166 64.19 17.57 11.10
C ARG A 166 62.88 17.71 10.31
N GLY A 167 61.79 17.18 10.87
CA GLY A 167 60.45 17.47 10.38
C GLY A 167 60.07 18.92 10.64
N SER A 168 59.82 19.68 9.59
CA SER A 168 59.07 20.94 9.69
C SER A 168 57.60 20.62 9.97
N PRO A 169 56.94 21.27 10.94
CA PRO A 169 55.53 21.04 11.16
C PRO A 169 54.73 21.64 10.00
N LEU A 170 53.71 20.92 9.54
CA LEU A 170 52.72 21.44 8.59
C LEU A 170 52.18 22.81 9.09
N PRO A 171 51.95 23.79 8.20
CA PRO A 171 51.54 25.13 8.57
C PRO A 171 50.24 25.12 9.39
N ARG A 172 50.26 25.81 10.53
CA ARG A 172 49.15 25.89 11.53
C ARG A 172 47.78 26.21 10.91
N VAL A 173 47.75 26.90 9.78
CA VAL A 173 46.54 27.32 9.06
C VAL A 173 45.72 26.14 8.53
N LEU A 174 46.36 25.01 8.18
CA LEU A 174 45.67 23.85 7.62
C LEU A 174 45.11 22.89 8.69
N ARG A 175 45.56 23.01 9.96
CA ARG A 175 45.08 22.15 11.07
C ARG A 175 43.68 22.54 11.56
N TRP A 176 43.24 23.78 11.31
CA TRP A 176 41.93 24.29 11.72
C TRP A 176 40.91 24.40 10.57
N ALA A 177 41.37 24.35 9.31
CA ALA A 177 40.50 24.40 8.14
C ALA A 177 39.59 23.16 8.00
N ILE A 178 40.07 21.99 8.45
CA ILE A 178 39.37 20.71 8.36
C ILE A 178 38.18 20.61 9.34
N PRO A 179 38.33 20.89 10.65
CA PRO A 179 37.18 20.92 11.56
C PRO A 179 36.22 22.08 11.24
N GLY A 180 36.74 23.23 10.79
CA GLY A 180 35.91 24.38 10.41
C GLY A 180 34.95 24.10 9.24
N LEU A 181 35.43 23.40 8.21
CA LEU A 181 34.62 23.03 7.06
C LEU A 181 33.59 21.94 7.39
N ALA A 182 33.93 20.98 8.25
CA ALA A 182 33.00 19.94 8.71
C ALA A 182 31.85 20.51 9.56
N VAL A 183 32.15 21.49 10.42
CA VAL A 183 31.13 22.21 11.20
C VAL A 183 30.23 23.04 10.28
N LEU A 184 30.80 23.74 9.29
CA LEU A 184 30.02 24.51 8.31
C LEU A 184 29.06 23.63 7.49
N CYS A 185 29.49 22.46 7.04
CA CYS A 185 28.62 21.50 6.35
C CYS A 185 27.56 20.91 7.28
N GLY A 186 27.89 20.62 8.55
CA GLY A 186 26.93 20.14 9.54
C GLY A 186 25.83 21.16 9.83
N VAL A 187 26.20 22.44 9.98
CA VAL A 187 25.26 23.55 10.22
C VAL A 187 24.37 23.80 9.00
N ALA A 188 24.94 23.76 7.78
CA ALA A 188 24.17 23.95 6.54
C ALA A 188 23.10 22.86 6.32
N VAL A 189 23.27 21.67 6.89
CA VAL A 189 22.28 20.57 6.83
C VAL A 189 21.32 20.59 8.02
N ALA A 190 21.81 20.90 9.23
CA ALA A 190 20.98 20.88 10.44
C ALA A 190 19.94 22.00 10.48
N VAL A 191 20.27 23.19 9.98
CA VAL A 191 19.39 24.37 9.98
C VAL A 191 18.11 24.15 9.14
N PRO A 192 18.16 23.64 7.89
CA PRO A 192 16.94 23.35 7.14
C PRO A 192 16.12 22.20 7.74
N VAL A 193 16.76 21.18 8.35
CA VAL A 193 16.05 20.06 9.02
C VAL A 193 15.30 20.55 10.26
N LEU A 194 15.90 21.42 11.07
CA LEU A 194 15.26 22.00 12.25
C LEU A 194 14.20 23.05 11.90
N ALA A 195 14.38 23.82 10.81
CA ALA A 195 13.38 24.75 10.30
C ALA A 195 12.12 24.02 9.80
N VAL A 196 12.27 22.88 9.12
CA VAL A 196 11.14 22.02 8.73
C VAL A 196 10.52 21.32 9.94
N GLY A 197 11.32 20.88 10.91
CA GLY A 197 10.84 20.21 12.13
C GLY A 197 10.11 21.09 13.16
N ARG A 198 10.23 22.43 13.06
CA ARG A 198 9.49 23.41 13.88
C ARG A 198 8.17 23.82 13.24
N SER A 199 8.10 23.92 11.90
CA SER A 199 6.86 24.24 11.17
C SER A 199 5.80 23.14 11.19
N VAL A 200 6.18 21.89 11.50
CA VAL A 200 5.25 20.76 11.64
C VAL A 200 4.64 20.67 13.05
N ARG A 201 5.19 21.38 14.03
CA ARG A 201 4.81 21.25 15.46
C ARG A 201 3.75 22.24 15.95
N SER A 202 3.32 23.20 15.12
CA SER A 202 2.34 24.23 15.50
C SER A 202 0.90 23.96 15.03
N SER A 203 0.62 22.82 14.41
CA SER A 203 -0.76 22.41 14.15
C SER A 203 -1.31 21.73 15.39
N ARG A 204 -2.05 22.48 16.22
CA ARG A 204 -2.95 21.88 17.23
C ARG A 204 -3.81 20.83 16.50
N PRO A 205 -3.94 19.59 17.00
CA PRO A 205 -4.86 18.64 16.40
C PRO A 205 -6.28 19.18 16.64
N THR A 206 -6.88 19.80 15.63
CA THR A 206 -8.34 19.87 15.55
C THR A 206 -8.83 18.43 15.56
N ALA A 207 -9.64 18.08 16.56
CA ALA A 207 -10.34 16.81 16.60
C ALA A 207 -11.23 16.74 15.34
N TYR A 208 -10.73 16.06 14.31
CA TYR A 208 -11.49 15.70 13.13
C TYR A 208 -12.36 14.51 13.49
N SER A 209 -13.68 14.70 13.52
CA SER A 209 -14.61 13.58 13.46
C SER A 209 -14.34 12.82 12.15
N ALA A 210 -13.80 11.61 12.26
CA ALA A 210 -13.69 10.69 11.15
C ALA A 210 -15.11 10.35 10.67
N VAL A 211 -15.53 10.90 9.53
CA VAL A 211 -16.59 10.25 8.77
C VAL A 211 -15.93 9.03 8.13
N SER A 212 -16.05 7.90 8.82
CA SER A 212 -15.68 6.58 8.32
C SER A 212 -16.42 6.35 7.00
N LEU A 213 -15.69 6.13 5.91
CA LEU A 213 -16.27 5.54 4.70
C LEU A 213 -16.65 4.10 5.08
N VAL A 214 -17.91 3.88 5.41
CA VAL A 214 -18.45 2.56 5.75
C VAL A 214 -18.42 1.69 4.49
N SER A 215 -17.70 0.59 4.54
CA SER A 215 -17.89 -0.60 3.71
C SER A 215 -18.87 -1.51 4.47
N PRO A 216 -20.19 -1.38 4.26
CA PRO A 216 -21.15 -2.23 4.96
C PRO A 216 -20.90 -3.69 4.57
N PRO A 217 -21.22 -4.65 5.45
CA PRO A 217 -21.22 -6.05 5.08
C PRO A 217 -22.03 -6.29 3.80
N ALA A 218 -21.55 -7.18 2.95
CA ALA A 218 -22.27 -7.64 1.77
C ALA A 218 -23.54 -8.41 2.15
N SER A 219 -23.53 -9.05 3.32
CA SER A 219 -24.70 -9.69 3.92
C SER A 219 -24.62 -9.61 5.44
N THR A 220 -25.77 -9.55 6.10
CA THR A 220 -25.91 -9.57 7.56
C THR A 220 -27.04 -10.49 7.97
N TRP A 221 -26.88 -11.16 9.11
CA TRP A 221 -27.89 -12.05 9.68
C TRP A 221 -28.13 -11.72 11.15
N GLY A 222 -29.37 -11.90 11.60
CA GLY A 222 -29.74 -11.75 13.00
C GLY A 222 -29.09 -12.83 13.87
N ALA A 223 -29.06 -12.57 15.17
CA ALA A 223 -28.48 -13.53 16.12
C ALA A 223 -29.27 -14.85 16.09
N GLY A 224 -28.58 -15.96 15.83
CA GLY A 224 -29.20 -17.28 15.73
C GLY A 224 -29.84 -17.62 14.38
N ASP A 225 -29.94 -16.68 13.44
CA ASP A 225 -30.66 -16.89 12.17
C ASP A 225 -29.93 -17.88 11.25
N LEU A 226 -28.60 -17.82 11.22
CA LEU A 226 -27.78 -18.63 10.32
C LEU A 226 -26.62 -19.26 11.08
N ARG A 227 -26.68 -20.58 11.27
CA ARG A 227 -25.57 -21.34 11.83
C ARG A 227 -24.44 -21.42 10.81
N ALA A 228 -23.23 -21.07 11.24
CA ALA A 228 -22.05 -21.17 10.40
C ALA A 228 -21.78 -22.64 10.03
N PRO A 229 -21.49 -22.96 8.76
CA PRO A 229 -21.05 -24.29 8.39
C PRO A 229 -19.77 -24.66 9.14
N ASP A 230 -19.79 -25.79 9.83
CA ASP A 230 -18.60 -26.29 10.51
C ASP A 230 -17.69 -27.04 9.53
N PHE A 231 -16.42 -27.18 9.92
CA PHE A 231 -15.43 -27.95 9.17
C PHE A 231 -14.41 -28.57 10.11
N SER A 232 -13.75 -29.65 9.66
CA SER A 232 -12.65 -30.28 10.39
C SER A 232 -11.42 -30.26 9.50
N LEU A 233 -10.56 -29.26 9.71
CA LEU A 233 -9.32 -29.06 8.96
C LEU A 233 -8.12 -29.12 9.91
N ARG A 234 -6.92 -28.84 9.41
CA ARG A 234 -5.69 -28.75 10.22
C ARG A 234 -5.04 -27.38 10.07
N ASP A 235 -4.38 -26.94 11.14
CA ASP A 235 -3.55 -25.73 11.11
C ASP A 235 -2.16 -25.97 10.52
N GLN A 236 -1.36 -24.91 10.47
CA GLN A 236 0.01 -24.93 9.95
C GLN A 236 0.95 -25.87 10.72
N ASP A 237 0.58 -26.31 11.92
CA ASP A 237 1.31 -27.25 12.76
C ASP A 237 0.65 -28.65 12.80
N GLY A 238 -0.41 -28.86 12.03
CA GLY A 238 -1.13 -30.13 11.95
C GLY A 238 -2.18 -30.34 13.06
N ARG A 239 -2.43 -29.35 13.93
CA ARG A 239 -3.46 -29.42 14.97
C ARG A 239 -4.86 -29.28 14.35
N PRO A 240 -5.88 -29.95 14.88
CA PRO A 240 -7.24 -29.82 14.35
C PRO A 240 -7.78 -28.40 14.55
N VAL A 241 -8.47 -27.88 13.54
CA VAL A 241 -9.19 -26.59 13.58
C VAL A 241 -10.60 -26.74 13.03
N SER A 242 -11.55 -26.12 13.73
CA SER A 242 -12.97 -26.08 13.36
C SER A 242 -13.63 -24.81 13.88
N VAL A 243 -14.80 -24.47 13.37
CA VAL A 243 -15.61 -23.38 13.93
C VAL A 243 -16.11 -23.78 15.31
N ALA A 244 -16.60 -25.02 15.45
CA ALA A 244 -17.14 -25.50 16.73
C ALA A 244 -16.13 -25.50 17.87
N ALA A 245 -14.84 -25.78 17.60
CA ALA A 245 -13.79 -25.78 18.62
C ALA A 245 -13.45 -24.37 19.14
N ASN A 246 -13.87 -23.32 18.43
CA ASN A 246 -13.61 -21.92 18.78
C ASN A 246 -14.84 -21.19 19.33
N ARG A 247 -15.92 -21.92 19.67
CA ARG A 247 -17.08 -21.36 20.38
C ARG A 247 -16.65 -20.76 21.73
N GLY A 248 -17.43 -19.78 22.19
CA GLY A 248 -17.12 -18.94 23.36
C GLY A 248 -16.34 -17.67 23.01
N ARG A 249 -15.90 -17.52 21.75
CA ARG A 249 -15.27 -16.30 21.22
C ARG A 249 -15.77 -16.02 19.80
N PRO A 250 -15.82 -14.75 19.36
CA PRO A 250 -16.06 -14.44 17.97
C PRO A 250 -15.01 -15.10 17.06
N VAL A 251 -15.42 -15.50 15.86
CA VAL A 251 -14.53 -16.13 14.87
C VAL A 251 -14.65 -15.37 13.55
N ILE A 252 -13.54 -15.15 12.88
CA ILE A 252 -13.50 -14.69 11.49
C ILE A 252 -13.05 -15.87 10.63
N VAL A 253 -13.87 -16.27 9.66
CA VAL A 253 -13.48 -17.24 8.63
C VAL A 253 -13.18 -16.46 7.36
N THR A 254 -11.93 -16.49 6.91
CA THR A 254 -11.48 -15.85 5.66
C THR A 254 -10.88 -16.91 4.73
N PHE A 255 -10.91 -16.66 3.43
CA PHE A 255 -10.50 -17.59 2.38
C PHE A 255 -9.29 -17.04 1.65
N ILE A 256 -8.14 -17.69 1.82
CA ILE A 256 -6.83 -17.12 1.49
C ILE A 256 -6.04 -18.10 0.63
N ASP A 257 -5.37 -17.60 -0.41
CA ASP A 257 -4.37 -18.35 -1.16
C ASP A 257 -2.96 -18.09 -0.56
N PRO A 258 -2.25 -19.11 -0.02
CA PRO A 258 -0.89 -18.95 0.50
C PRO A 258 0.17 -18.47 -0.51
N LEU A 259 -0.08 -18.59 -1.81
CA LEU A 259 0.81 -18.07 -2.86
C LEU A 259 0.35 -16.71 -3.40
N CYS A 260 -0.77 -16.19 -2.92
CA CYS A 260 -1.27 -14.89 -3.35
C CYS A 260 -0.32 -13.78 -2.91
N ARG A 261 0.00 -12.89 -3.85
CA ARG A 261 0.87 -11.73 -3.63
C ARG A 261 0.20 -10.41 -4.01
N ASN A 262 -1.13 -10.41 -4.24
CA ASN A 262 -1.93 -9.23 -4.54
C ASN A 262 -2.94 -8.92 -3.41
N PHE A 263 -4.10 -9.57 -3.40
CA PHE A 263 -5.24 -9.21 -2.55
C PHE A 263 -5.16 -9.81 -1.15
N CYS A 264 -4.84 -11.09 -1.00
CA CYS A 264 -4.79 -11.76 0.30
C CYS A 264 -3.84 -11.08 1.31
N PRO A 265 -2.63 -10.61 0.96
CA PRO A 265 -1.79 -9.86 1.89
C PRO A 265 -2.44 -8.56 2.39
N LEU A 266 -3.23 -7.90 1.54
CA LEU A 266 -3.93 -6.65 1.88
C LEU A 266 -5.14 -6.93 2.77
N GLU A 267 -5.92 -7.96 2.47
CA GLU A 267 -7.00 -8.43 3.35
C GLU A 267 -6.46 -8.78 4.74
N ALA A 268 -5.35 -9.53 4.79
CA ALA A 268 -4.68 -9.86 6.03
C ALA A 268 -4.24 -8.61 6.82
N GLN A 269 -3.73 -7.57 6.14
CA GLN A 269 -3.41 -6.29 6.82
C GLN A 269 -4.64 -5.60 7.39
N VAL A 270 -5.77 -5.60 6.68
CA VAL A 270 -7.03 -5.02 7.16
C VAL A 270 -7.49 -5.74 8.43
N ILE A 271 -7.51 -7.07 8.41
CA ILE A 271 -7.89 -7.88 9.57
C ILE A 271 -6.91 -7.66 10.72
N ASN A 272 -5.60 -7.65 10.47
CA ASN A 272 -4.58 -7.34 11.48
C ASN A 272 -4.76 -5.95 12.11
N GLN A 273 -5.15 -4.95 11.31
CA GLN A 273 -5.40 -3.59 11.82
C GLN A 273 -6.63 -3.54 12.72
N MET A 274 -7.73 -4.19 12.32
CA MET A 274 -8.93 -4.33 13.15
C MET A 274 -8.60 -5.03 14.47
N GLU A 275 -7.86 -6.12 14.40
CA GLU A 275 -7.51 -6.94 15.55
C GLU A 275 -6.71 -6.14 16.59
N ARG A 276 -5.73 -5.34 16.13
CA ARG A 276 -4.94 -4.43 16.99
C ARG A 276 -5.76 -3.35 17.69
N GLN A 277 -6.96 -3.04 17.20
CA GLN A 277 -7.87 -2.06 17.81
C GLN A 277 -8.80 -2.69 18.86
N ILE A 278 -8.82 -4.02 18.96
CA ILE A 278 -9.66 -4.77 19.89
C ILE A 278 -8.86 -5.18 21.14
N PRO A 279 -9.41 -4.97 22.36
CA PRO A 279 -8.78 -5.43 23.60
C PRO A 279 -8.50 -6.93 23.58
N ALA A 280 -7.39 -7.35 24.19
CA ALA A 280 -6.90 -8.72 24.11
C ALA A 280 -7.96 -9.81 24.40
N THR A 281 -8.79 -9.54 25.40
CA THR A 281 -9.85 -10.43 25.89
C THR A 281 -11.04 -10.59 24.94
N ARG A 282 -11.17 -9.74 23.92
CA ARG A 282 -12.29 -9.72 22.97
C ARG A 282 -11.87 -10.00 21.52
N ARG A 283 -10.58 -10.27 21.28
CA ARG A 283 -10.06 -10.53 19.94
C ARG A 283 -10.69 -11.78 19.34
N PRO A 284 -11.14 -11.75 18.07
CA PRO A 284 -11.66 -12.94 17.41
C PRO A 284 -10.56 -13.95 17.14
N VAL A 285 -10.92 -15.23 17.00
CA VAL A 285 -10.04 -16.21 16.34
C VAL A 285 -10.16 -16.00 14.83
N ILE A 286 -9.05 -16.02 14.10
CA ILE A 286 -9.06 -15.84 12.65
C ILE A 286 -8.67 -17.17 11.99
N LEU A 287 -9.62 -17.81 11.32
CA LEU A 287 -9.44 -19.05 10.57
C LEU A 287 -9.25 -18.73 9.09
N ALA A 288 -8.01 -18.87 8.61
CA ALA A 288 -7.64 -18.69 7.21
C ALA A 288 -7.76 -20.01 6.44
N VAL A 289 -8.92 -20.23 5.82
CA VAL A 289 -9.19 -21.42 5.00
C VAL A 289 -8.43 -21.29 3.69
N SER A 290 -7.55 -22.25 3.40
CA SER A 290 -6.82 -22.24 2.14
C SER A 290 -7.74 -22.47 0.95
N VAL A 291 -7.59 -21.68 -0.11
CA VAL A 291 -8.20 -21.92 -1.43
C VAL A 291 -7.25 -22.56 -2.43
N ASP A 292 -5.97 -22.71 -2.07
CA ASP A 292 -4.95 -23.34 -2.91
C ASP A 292 -4.49 -24.69 -2.32
N VAL A 293 -5.05 -25.76 -2.87
CA VAL A 293 -4.70 -27.14 -2.49
C VAL A 293 -3.24 -27.50 -2.81
N TYR A 294 -2.60 -26.77 -3.73
CA TYR A 294 -1.21 -27.00 -4.17
C TYR A 294 -0.20 -26.22 -3.30
N ALA A 295 -0.66 -25.27 -2.49
CA ALA A 295 0.17 -24.41 -1.64
C ALA A 295 0.04 -24.66 -0.12
N ASN A 296 -0.58 -25.77 0.29
CA ASN A 296 -0.81 -26.08 1.70
C ASN A 296 0.44 -26.55 2.49
N ALA A 297 1.63 -26.51 1.88
CA ALA A 297 2.86 -26.89 2.56
C ALA A 297 3.21 -25.88 3.67
N ARG A 298 3.51 -26.38 4.88
CA ARG A 298 3.83 -25.57 6.07
C ARG A 298 4.81 -24.43 5.82
N ARG A 299 5.80 -24.62 4.93
CA ARG A 299 6.78 -23.59 4.59
C ARG A 299 6.16 -22.31 4.00
N TYR A 300 5.10 -22.44 3.19
CA TYR A 300 4.41 -21.30 2.59
C TYR A 300 3.55 -20.59 3.63
N LEU A 301 2.79 -21.36 4.41
CA LEU A 301 1.98 -20.82 5.52
C LEU A 301 2.82 -20.00 6.51
N LEU A 302 3.99 -20.51 6.93
CA LEU A 302 4.91 -19.78 7.80
C LEU A 302 5.66 -18.65 7.11
N GLN A 303 5.78 -18.69 5.79
CA GLN A 303 6.31 -17.56 5.04
C GLN A 303 5.31 -16.40 5.10
N ASP A 304 4.03 -16.67 4.85
CA ASP A 304 2.96 -15.66 4.90
C ASP A 304 2.80 -15.10 6.31
N ASP A 305 2.85 -15.94 7.37
CA ASP A 305 2.84 -15.49 8.76
C ASP A 305 3.91 -14.40 9.02
N ARG A 306 5.11 -14.59 8.46
CA ARG A 306 6.26 -13.67 8.62
C ARG A 306 6.18 -12.45 7.70
N GLU A 307 5.92 -12.67 6.42
CA GLU A 307 5.89 -11.61 5.41
C GLU A 307 4.71 -10.67 5.63
N TRP A 308 3.55 -11.21 5.97
CA TRP A 308 2.32 -10.44 6.20
C TRP A 308 2.17 -10.05 7.66
N ARG A 309 3.11 -10.43 8.53
CA ARG A 309 3.13 -10.07 9.96
C ARG A 309 1.79 -10.39 10.63
N LEU A 310 1.32 -11.62 10.40
CA LEU A 310 0.04 -12.07 10.94
C LEU A 310 0.07 -12.05 12.47
N VAL A 311 -1.02 -11.56 13.06
CA VAL A 311 -1.16 -11.50 14.50
C VAL A 311 -1.38 -12.91 15.10
N PRO A 312 -1.11 -13.14 16.39
CA PRO A 312 -1.16 -14.47 17.00
C PRO A 312 -2.53 -15.17 16.97
N GLU A 313 -3.59 -14.47 16.60
CA GLU A 313 -4.97 -14.97 16.50
C GLU A 313 -5.23 -15.74 15.19
N TRP A 314 -4.34 -15.63 14.19
CA TRP A 314 -4.45 -16.36 12.92
C TRP A 314 -4.13 -17.84 13.07
N ARG A 315 -5.00 -18.69 12.54
CA ARG A 315 -4.78 -20.11 12.35
C ARG A 315 -5.08 -20.43 10.90
N TRP A 316 -4.16 -21.09 10.24
CA TRP A 316 -4.46 -21.68 8.94
C TRP A 316 -5.48 -22.80 9.11
N ALA A 317 -6.27 -23.04 8.07
CA ALA A 317 -7.17 -24.17 7.96
C ALA A 317 -6.95 -24.81 6.58
N VAL A 318 -6.08 -25.81 6.55
CA VAL A 318 -5.67 -26.54 5.35
C VAL A 318 -6.17 -27.98 5.39
N GLY A 319 -6.26 -28.60 4.22
CA GLY A 319 -6.75 -29.98 4.08
C GLY A 319 -6.55 -30.53 2.68
N GLY A 320 -7.09 -31.73 2.46
CA GLY A 320 -7.12 -32.33 1.13
C GLY A 320 -8.13 -31.63 0.21
N PRO A 321 -8.04 -31.83 -1.13
CA PRO A 321 -8.92 -31.18 -2.08
C PRO A 321 -10.42 -31.40 -1.81
N ALA A 322 -10.81 -32.61 -1.39
CA ALA A 322 -12.22 -32.93 -1.10
C ALA A 322 -12.75 -32.21 0.15
N ASP A 323 -11.91 -32.06 1.18
CA ASP A 323 -12.28 -31.35 2.41
C ASP A 323 -12.45 -29.86 2.12
N LEU A 324 -11.45 -29.24 1.49
CA LEU A 324 -11.49 -27.82 1.17
C LEU A 324 -12.62 -27.49 0.19
N SER A 325 -12.87 -28.31 -0.83
CA SER A 325 -14.00 -28.13 -1.75
C SER A 325 -15.35 -28.13 -1.04
N ARG A 326 -15.55 -28.99 -0.03
CA ARG A 326 -16.76 -28.94 0.81
C ARG A 326 -16.88 -27.64 1.59
N VAL A 327 -15.79 -27.18 2.21
CA VAL A 327 -15.80 -25.91 2.97
C VAL A 327 -16.13 -24.75 2.04
N TRP A 328 -15.46 -24.64 0.90
CA TRP A 328 -15.73 -23.59 -0.08
C TRP A 328 -17.18 -23.61 -0.55
N LYS A 329 -17.74 -24.78 -0.87
CA LYS A 329 -19.14 -24.92 -1.27
C LYS A 329 -20.10 -24.45 -0.17
N ASN A 330 -19.87 -24.86 1.07
CA ASN A 330 -20.74 -24.52 2.19
C ASN A 330 -20.72 -23.01 2.52
N TYR A 331 -19.56 -22.37 2.35
CA TYR A 331 -19.40 -20.92 2.48
C TYR A 331 -19.55 -20.16 1.15
N ARG A 332 -20.08 -20.81 0.09
CA ARG A 332 -20.34 -20.19 -1.22
C ARG A 332 -19.13 -19.49 -1.85
N ILE A 333 -17.93 -19.98 -1.56
CA ILE A 333 -16.67 -19.51 -2.14
C ILE A 333 -16.45 -20.21 -3.46
N ALA A 334 -16.42 -19.43 -4.55
CA ALA A 334 -16.02 -19.97 -5.84
C ALA A 334 -14.50 -20.06 -5.88
N VAL A 335 -13.96 -21.20 -6.33
CA VAL A 335 -12.54 -21.39 -6.59
C VAL A 335 -12.38 -21.93 -8.00
N LYS A 336 -11.57 -21.23 -8.81
CA LYS A 336 -11.24 -21.59 -10.18
C LYS A 336 -9.73 -21.71 -10.32
N VAL A 337 -9.28 -22.93 -10.58
CA VAL A 337 -7.88 -23.20 -10.91
C VAL A 337 -7.68 -22.94 -12.40
N THR A 338 -6.71 -22.10 -12.73
CA THR A 338 -6.21 -21.94 -14.10
C THR A 338 -4.75 -22.36 -14.13
N THR A 339 -4.33 -23.02 -15.21
CA THR A 339 -2.94 -23.40 -15.40
C THR A 339 -2.29 -22.42 -16.35
N TRP A 340 -1.09 -21.98 -15.98
CA TRP A 340 -0.25 -21.19 -16.84
C TRP A 340 1.08 -21.91 -17.00
N ARG A 341 1.51 -22.09 -18.25
CA ARG A 341 2.75 -22.78 -18.57
C ARG A 341 3.82 -21.75 -18.90
N ILE A 342 4.92 -21.74 -18.14
CA ILE A 342 6.13 -21.00 -18.48
C ILE A 342 7.20 -22.06 -18.73
N ASN A 343 7.65 -22.19 -19.98
CA ASN A 343 8.55 -23.25 -20.43
C ASN A 343 7.97 -24.66 -20.10
N ASP A 344 8.73 -25.51 -19.40
CA ASP A 344 8.28 -26.84 -18.94
C ASP A 344 7.72 -26.85 -17.52
N THR A 345 7.49 -25.69 -16.91
CA THR A 345 6.90 -25.59 -15.58
C THR A 345 5.42 -25.21 -15.68
N VAL A 346 4.56 -26.06 -15.12
CA VAL A 346 3.13 -25.76 -14.94
C VAL A 346 2.97 -25.03 -13.61
N THR A 347 2.43 -23.82 -13.66
CA THR A 347 2.05 -23.04 -12.47
C THR A 347 0.53 -23.03 -12.35
N TYR A 348 0.02 -23.28 -11.15
CA TYR A 348 -1.39 -23.13 -10.84
C TYR A 348 -1.65 -21.69 -10.42
N ARG A 349 -2.66 -21.07 -11.00
CA ARG A 349 -3.18 -19.77 -10.60
C ARG A 349 -4.59 -19.96 -10.08
N ILE A 350 -4.80 -19.55 -8.84
CA ILE A 350 -6.07 -19.69 -8.15
C ILE A 350 -6.81 -18.36 -8.25
N ASN A 351 -7.99 -18.39 -8.87
CA ASN A 351 -8.95 -17.30 -8.79
C ASN A 351 -10.03 -17.71 -7.81
N HIS A 352 -10.34 -16.88 -6.82
CA HIS A 352 -11.38 -17.21 -5.85
C HIS A 352 -12.22 -16.00 -5.44
N THR A 353 -13.36 -16.28 -4.81
CA THR A 353 -14.12 -15.28 -4.07
C THR A 353 -13.31 -14.84 -2.85
N GLU A 354 -13.03 -13.54 -2.76
CA GLU A 354 -12.35 -12.90 -1.63
C GLU A 354 -13.40 -12.43 -0.62
N ALA A 355 -13.60 -13.19 0.45
CA ALA A 355 -14.62 -12.91 1.45
C ALA A 355 -14.20 -13.29 2.87
N ALA A 356 -14.71 -12.52 3.84
CA ALA A 356 -14.55 -12.77 5.27
C ALA A 356 -15.91 -12.85 5.97
N TYR A 357 -16.13 -13.92 6.72
CA TYR A 357 -17.33 -14.16 7.52
C TYR A 357 -17.05 -13.88 8.99
N VAL A 358 -17.89 -13.07 9.62
CA VAL A 358 -17.84 -12.78 11.05
C VAL A 358 -18.90 -13.62 11.76
N LEU A 359 -18.44 -14.45 12.69
CA LEU A 359 -19.24 -15.35 13.49
C LEU A 359 -19.28 -14.88 14.95
N ASP A 360 -20.44 -15.01 15.60
CA ASP A 360 -20.53 -14.79 17.04
C ASP A 360 -19.99 -15.97 17.86
N ALA A 361 -19.91 -15.77 19.18
CA ALA A 361 -19.39 -16.76 20.13
C ALA A 361 -20.18 -18.08 20.17
N THR A 362 -21.42 -18.11 19.65
CA THR A 362 -22.25 -19.31 19.59
C THR A 362 -22.05 -20.08 18.27
N GLY A 363 -21.34 -19.51 17.30
CA GLY A 363 -21.06 -20.10 16.00
C GLY A 363 -22.13 -19.80 14.95
N HIS A 364 -22.81 -18.66 15.05
CA HIS A 364 -23.73 -18.17 14.01
C HIS A 364 -23.07 -17.07 13.19
N GLU A 365 -23.33 -17.06 11.88
CA GLU A 365 -22.91 -15.99 10.97
C GLU A 365 -23.67 -14.70 11.30
N ARG A 366 -22.95 -13.58 11.33
CA ARG A 366 -23.50 -12.26 11.66
C ARG A 366 -23.27 -11.25 10.55
N ALA A 367 -22.16 -11.38 9.85
CA ALA A 367 -21.84 -10.57 8.69
C ALA A 367 -20.91 -11.31 7.72
N MET A 368 -21.04 -11.00 6.44
CA MET A 368 -20.09 -11.38 5.40
C MET A 368 -19.60 -10.11 4.71
N PHE A 369 -18.29 -10.00 4.50
CA PHE A 369 -17.65 -8.91 3.78
C PHE A 369 -17.01 -9.43 2.50
N ASP A 370 -17.30 -8.77 1.38
CA ASP A 370 -16.53 -8.95 0.14
C ASP A 370 -15.32 -8.01 0.14
N TRP A 371 -14.19 -8.48 -0.35
CA TRP A 371 -13.04 -7.60 -0.57
C TRP A 371 -13.35 -6.55 -1.65
N PRO A 372 -12.98 -5.26 -1.46
CA PRO A 372 -12.31 -4.68 -0.30
C PRO A 372 -13.24 -4.16 0.80
N PHE A 373 -12.85 -4.36 2.06
CA PHE A 373 -13.52 -3.84 3.25
C PHE A 373 -12.57 -3.07 4.18
N ASN A 374 -13.12 -2.27 5.10
CA ASN A 374 -12.33 -1.48 6.06
C ASN A 374 -12.29 -2.14 7.44
N PRO A 375 -11.20 -1.94 8.21
CA PRO A 375 -11.05 -2.54 9.53
C PRO A 375 -12.13 -2.06 10.51
N GLN A 376 -12.54 -0.79 10.43
CA GLN A 376 -13.53 -0.21 11.34
C GLN A 376 -14.94 -0.80 11.16
N ASP A 377 -15.25 -1.35 9.99
CA ASP A 377 -16.57 -1.93 9.73
C ASP A 377 -16.65 -3.36 10.31
N VAL A 378 -15.58 -4.13 10.15
CA VAL A 378 -15.44 -5.45 10.81
C VAL A 378 -15.44 -5.28 12.33
N GLU A 379 -14.69 -4.29 12.84
CA GLU A 379 -14.66 -3.95 14.27
C GLU A 379 -16.05 -3.57 14.80
N ARG A 380 -16.82 -2.79 14.03
CA ARG A 380 -18.18 -2.38 14.42
C ARG A 380 -19.11 -3.58 14.56
N VAL A 381 -19.05 -4.52 13.61
CA VAL A 381 -19.82 -5.77 13.70
C VAL A 381 -19.42 -6.54 14.94
N LEU A 382 -18.12 -6.75 15.17
CA LEU A 382 -17.61 -7.49 16.34
C LEU A 382 -18.04 -6.85 17.67
N ARG A 383 -18.06 -5.52 17.76
CA ARG A 383 -18.53 -4.79 18.95
C ARG A 383 -20.03 -4.98 19.24
N GLN A 384 -20.83 -5.32 18.23
CA GLN A 384 -22.26 -5.62 18.37
C GLN A 384 -22.54 -7.08 18.75
N LEU A 385 -21.51 -7.93 18.83
CA LEU A 385 -21.64 -9.34 19.24
C LEU A 385 -21.47 -9.54 20.76
N ALA A 386 -21.07 -8.48 21.47
CA ALA A 386 -20.74 -8.50 22.89
C ALA A 386 -21.98 -8.51 23.79
#